data_AF-A0A9W9KWZ5-F1
#
_entry.id   AF-A0A9W9KWZ5-F1
#
_cell.length_a   1.000
_cell.length_b   1.000
_cell.length_c   1.000
_cell.angle_alpha   90.00
_cell.angle_beta   90.00
_cell.angle_gamma   90.00
#
_symmetry.space_group_name_H-M   'P 1'
#
loop_
_entity.id
_entity.type
_entity.pdbx_description
1 polymer ?
#
loop_
_entity_poly.entity_id
_entity_poly.type
_entity_poly.pdbx_seq_one_letter_code
_entity_poly.pdbx_strand_id
1 'polypeptide(L)'
;MGVDFVLSLERPCLFHTRSLSDDEPSGHAMSMQGLLLAEAPQNLPDRTSWEIPAQQLDKLFELSGSLGLEGFITPVQAWNKIISRYNVAQLPNGKLSMLKSAMIPHMKCVGFGAFMEDDEFERLLDETLQ
;
A
#
# COMPACT_ATOMS: atom_id res chain seq x y z
N MET A 1 -11.03 -9.13 4.81
CA MET A 1 -11.68 -8.02 4.08
C MET A 1 -10.83 -6.75 4.07
N GLY A 2 -10.65 -6.04 5.20
CA GLY A 2 -9.84 -4.79 5.18
C GLY A 2 -8.38 -5.00 4.83
N VAL A 3 -7.75 -6.02 5.43
CA VAL A 3 -6.37 -6.41 5.10
C VAL A 3 -6.23 -6.80 3.63
N ASP A 4 -7.16 -7.60 3.09
CA ASP A 4 -7.14 -7.97 1.66
C ASP A 4 -7.30 -6.78 0.72
N PHE A 5 -8.13 -5.80 1.10
CA PHE A 5 -8.32 -4.57 0.32
C PHE A 5 -7.03 -3.76 0.27
N VAL A 6 -6.44 -3.48 1.43
CA VAL A 6 -5.18 -2.74 1.57
C VAL A 6 -4.05 -3.44 0.81
N LEU A 7 -3.83 -4.74 1.07
CA LEU A 7 -2.77 -5.51 0.42
C LEU A 7 -2.95 -5.60 -1.10
N SER A 8 -4.17 -5.55 -1.60
CA SER A 8 -4.41 -5.56 -3.04
C SER A 8 -4.05 -4.25 -3.73
N LEU A 9 -4.20 -3.12 -3.03
CA LEU A 9 -3.78 -1.81 -3.53
C LEU A 9 -2.25 -1.67 -3.47
N GLU A 10 -1.60 -2.34 -2.51
CA GLU A 10 -0.13 -2.37 -2.38
C GLU A 10 0.54 -3.41 -3.31
N ARG A 11 -0.21 -4.42 -3.76
CA ARG A 11 0.30 -5.53 -4.59
C ARG A 11 1.02 -5.10 -5.88
N PRO A 12 0.55 -4.10 -6.66
CA PRO A 12 1.28 -3.62 -7.82
C PRO A 12 2.69 -3.13 -7.47
N CYS A 13 2.88 -2.54 -6.28
CA CYS A 13 4.17 -2.05 -5.84
C CYS A 13 5.12 -3.18 -5.33
N LEU A 14 4.63 -4.39 -5.03
CA LEU A 14 5.47 -5.55 -4.65
C LEU A 14 6.34 -6.08 -5.80
N PHE A 15 5.94 -5.83 -7.06
CA PHE A 15 6.79 -6.19 -8.20
C PHE A 15 8.01 -5.26 -8.30
N HIS A 16 7.87 -4.01 -7.85
CA HIS A 16 8.96 -3.05 -7.84
C HIS A 16 9.98 -3.28 -6.71
N THR A 17 9.61 -3.95 -5.61
CA THR A 17 10.56 -4.31 -4.53
C THR A 17 11.48 -5.46 -4.89
N ARG A 18 11.01 -6.39 -5.72
CA ARG A 18 11.76 -7.59 -6.13
C ARG A 18 12.58 -7.40 -7.41
N SER A 19 12.28 -6.35 -8.18
CA SER A 19 13.02 -6.00 -9.40
C SER A 19 14.08 -4.96 -9.05
N LEU A 20 15.32 -5.40 -8.81
CA LEU A 20 16.53 -4.56 -8.70
C LEU A 20 16.98 -4.06 -10.09
N SER A 21 16.06 -3.67 -10.95
CA SER A 21 16.40 -3.09 -12.26
C SER A 21 17.01 -1.68 -12.09
N ASP A 22 17.97 -1.31 -12.94
CA ASP A 22 18.73 -0.04 -12.94
C ASP A 22 17.88 1.24 -13.10
N ASP A 23 16.58 1.10 -13.36
CA ASP A 23 15.65 2.23 -13.26
C ASP A 23 15.42 2.55 -11.78
N GLU A 24 15.60 3.83 -11.45
CA GLU A 24 15.51 4.45 -10.12
C GLU A 24 14.74 3.60 -9.10
N PRO A 25 15.40 3.12 -8.01
CA PRO A 25 14.80 2.15 -7.10
C PRO A 25 13.45 2.67 -6.61
N SER A 26 12.40 1.92 -6.90
CA SER A 26 11.05 2.30 -6.50
C SER A 26 11.04 2.57 -5.01
N GLY A 27 10.28 3.59 -4.60
CA GLY A 27 10.01 3.83 -3.19
C GLY A 27 9.62 2.62 -2.37
N HIS A 28 8.99 1.62 -2.99
CA HIS A 28 8.73 0.42 -2.22
C HIS A 28 9.99 -0.36 -1.92
N ALA A 29 10.97 -0.47 -2.82
CA ALA A 29 12.26 -1.10 -2.52
C ALA A 29 12.98 -0.43 -1.34
N MET A 30 12.70 0.85 -1.11
CA MET A 30 13.21 1.65 0.01
C MET A 30 12.26 1.68 1.24
N SER A 31 11.02 1.23 1.11
CA SER A 31 10.04 1.12 2.21
C SER A 31 10.41 0.02 3.21
N MET A 32 9.83 0.09 4.43
CA MET A 32 9.98 -0.96 5.44
C MET A 32 9.76 -2.34 4.84
N GLN A 33 8.59 -2.50 4.24
CA GLN A 33 8.16 -3.77 3.70
C GLN A 33 9.01 -4.20 2.50
N GLY A 34 9.56 -3.28 1.70
CA GLY A 34 10.41 -3.66 0.57
C GLY A 34 11.85 -3.99 0.95
N LEU A 35 12.48 -3.25 1.87
CA LEU A 35 13.77 -3.65 2.45
C LEU A 35 13.64 -5.01 3.12
N LEU A 36 12.52 -5.22 3.82
CA LEU A 36 12.21 -6.47 4.46
C LEU A 36 11.99 -7.62 3.47
N LEU A 37 11.16 -7.42 2.46
CA LEU A 37 10.87 -8.46 1.47
C LEU A 37 12.00 -8.70 0.47
N ALA A 38 12.94 -7.76 0.29
CA ALA A 38 14.13 -7.94 -0.53
C ALA A 38 15.11 -8.95 0.08
N GLU A 39 15.22 -8.96 1.41
CA GLU A 39 16.06 -9.91 2.15
C GLU A 39 15.29 -11.15 2.62
N ALA A 40 13.98 -11.19 2.41
CA ALA A 40 13.16 -12.34 2.74
C ALA A 40 13.54 -13.56 1.87
N PRO A 41 13.72 -14.74 2.47
CA PRO A 41 13.97 -15.97 1.72
C PRO A 41 12.85 -16.25 0.71
N GLN A 42 13.20 -16.68 -0.52
CA GLN A 42 12.22 -16.97 -1.58
C GLN A 42 11.25 -18.10 -1.20
N ASN A 43 11.64 -18.98 -0.27
CA ASN A 43 10.81 -20.02 0.32
C ASN A 43 10.92 -19.96 1.84
N LEU A 44 9.88 -19.44 2.49
CA LEU A 44 9.70 -19.53 3.93
C LEU A 44 8.78 -20.74 4.21
N PRO A 45 9.26 -21.78 4.92
CA PRO A 45 8.38 -22.86 5.38
C PRO A 45 7.28 -22.28 6.29
N ASP A 46 6.09 -22.87 6.24
CA ASP A 46 4.97 -22.49 7.10
C ASP A 46 5.42 -22.37 8.57
N ARG A 47 5.11 -21.23 9.20
CA ARG A 47 5.39 -20.90 10.62
C ARG A 47 6.85 -20.65 11.01
N THR A 48 7.70 -20.18 10.10
CA THR A 48 9.05 -19.70 10.45
C THR A 48 9.06 -18.20 10.77
N SER A 49 9.75 -17.81 11.84
CA SER A 49 10.03 -16.40 12.16
C SER A 49 11.28 -15.96 11.41
N TRP A 50 11.18 -14.89 10.65
CA TRP A 50 12.33 -14.27 9.99
C TRP A 50 12.81 -13.10 10.86
N GLU A 51 14.08 -13.14 11.28
CA GLU A 51 14.69 -12.13 12.15
C GLU A 51 15.32 -11.00 11.33
N ILE A 52 15.04 -9.76 11.73
CA ILE A 52 15.46 -8.54 11.01
C ILE A 52 16.48 -7.80 11.88
N PRO A 53 17.67 -7.43 11.33
CA PRO A 53 18.65 -6.63 12.05
C PRO A 53 18.12 -5.26 12.48
N ALA A 54 18.34 -4.87 13.74
CA ALA A 54 17.86 -3.61 14.30
C ALA A 54 18.32 -2.35 13.54
N GLN A 55 19.50 -2.38 12.91
CA GLN A 55 20.04 -1.25 12.13
C GLN A 55 19.21 -0.91 10.88
N GLN A 56 18.45 -1.88 10.34
CA GLN A 56 17.50 -1.59 9.25
C GLN A 56 16.30 -0.79 9.76
N LEU A 57 15.91 -0.95 11.02
CA LEU A 57 14.80 -0.20 11.63
C LEU A 57 15.15 1.28 11.84
N ASP A 58 16.42 1.60 12.16
CA ASP A 58 16.86 2.99 12.37
C ASP A 58 16.83 3.81 11.08
N LYS A 59 17.35 3.25 9.97
CA LYS A 59 17.25 3.87 8.63
C LYS A 59 15.80 4.09 8.21
N LEU A 60 14.91 3.21 8.67
CA LEU A 60 13.48 3.27 8.46
C LEU A 60 12.81 4.46 9.15
N PHE A 61 13.19 4.72 10.39
CA PHE A 61 12.66 5.85 11.16
C PHE A 61 13.10 7.21 10.60
N GLU A 62 14.34 7.33 10.14
CA GLU A 62 14.82 8.57 9.47
C GLU A 62 14.01 8.89 8.22
N LEU A 63 13.66 7.87 7.44
CA LEU A 63 12.97 8.03 6.17
C LEU A 63 11.46 8.29 6.31
N SER A 64 10.81 7.71 7.33
CA SER A 64 9.41 7.98 7.67
C SER A 64 9.15 9.44 8.04
N GLY A 65 10.15 10.16 8.57
CA GLY A 65 10.02 11.57 8.96
C GLY A 65 9.92 12.55 7.78
N SER A 66 10.13 12.07 6.54
CA SER A 66 10.26 12.90 5.33
C SER A 66 8.99 12.99 4.48
N LEU A 67 7.91 12.30 4.86
CA LEU A 67 6.69 12.13 4.07
C LEU A 67 5.75 13.34 4.22
N GLY A 68 6.09 14.46 3.56
CA GLY A 68 5.17 15.58 3.32
C GLY A 68 4.00 15.16 2.41
N LEU A 69 3.01 14.45 2.95
CA LEU A 69 1.86 13.90 2.23
C LEU A 69 0.63 14.83 2.23
N GLU A 70 0.82 16.14 2.17
CA GLU A 70 -0.32 17.05 1.98
C GLU A 70 -0.96 16.80 0.60
N GLY A 71 -2.27 16.55 0.56
CA GLY A 71 -3.02 16.27 -0.68
C GLY A 71 -3.00 14.81 -1.16
N PHE A 72 -2.33 13.90 -0.45
CA PHE A 72 -2.27 12.48 -0.79
C PHE A 72 -2.92 11.60 0.29
N ILE A 73 -3.40 10.43 -0.14
CA ILE A 73 -3.99 9.42 0.73
C ILE A 73 -3.34 8.05 0.53
N THR A 74 -3.02 7.39 1.64
CA THR A 74 -2.50 6.02 1.65
C THR A 74 -3.63 4.98 1.64
N PRO A 75 -3.39 3.73 1.18
CA PRO A 75 -4.39 2.66 1.20
C PRO A 75 -5.07 2.43 2.56
N VAL A 76 -4.32 2.55 3.67
CA VAL A 76 -4.87 2.42 5.03
C VAL A 76 -5.79 3.59 5.38
N GLN A 77 -5.39 4.82 5.05
CA GLN A 77 -6.24 5.99 5.25
C GLN A 77 -7.51 5.92 4.38
N ALA A 78 -7.40 5.48 3.13
CA ALA A 78 -8.53 5.28 2.24
C ALA A 78 -9.52 4.24 2.79
N TRP A 79 -9.01 3.10 3.27
CA TRP A 79 -9.84 2.08 3.93
C TRP A 79 -10.54 2.63 5.17
N ASN A 80 -9.83 3.39 6.02
CA ASN A 80 -10.40 4.03 7.20
C ASN A 80 -11.51 5.03 6.83
N LYS A 81 -11.32 5.84 5.77
CA LYS A 81 -12.37 6.73 5.25
C LYS A 81 -13.60 5.95 4.77
N ILE A 82 -13.42 4.84 4.04
CA ILE A 82 -14.52 3.99 3.55
C ILE A 82 -15.35 3.44 4.71
N ILE A 83 -14.73 2.78 5.69
CA ILE A 83 -15.45 2.15 6.81
C ILE A 83 -16.09 3.17 7.77
N SER A 84 -15.61 4.42 7.76
CA SER A 84 -16.19 5.50 8.56
C SER A 84 -17.46 6.08 7.92
N ARG A 85 -17.58 6.04 6.59
CA ARG A 85 -18.72 6.60 5.85
C ARG A 85 -19.76 5.57 5.45
N TYR A 86 -19.34 4.34 5.21
CA TYR A 86 -20.19 3.27 4.68
C TYR A 86 -20.19 2.06 5.60
N ASN A 87 -21.37 1.48 5.80
CA ASN A 87 -21.47 0.15 6.38
C ASN A 87 -21.07 -0.89 5.32
N VAL A 88 -19.79 -1.25 5.29
CA VAL A 88 -19.22 -2.15 4.28
C VAL A 88 -19.94 -3.51 4.22
N ALA A 89 -20.51 -3.98 5.34
CA ALA A 89 -21.29 -5.22 5.38
C ALA A 89 -22.63 -5.14 4.62
N GLN A 90 -23.13 -3.92 4.36
CA GLN A 90 -24.39 -3.67 3.64
C GLN A 90 -24.17 -3.16 2.22
N LEU A 91 -22.92 -2.98 1.78
CA LEU A 91 -22.64 -2.57 0.41
C LEU A 91 -23.11 -3.65 -0.57
N PRO A 92 -23.70 -3.25 -1.72
CA PRO A 92 -24.05 -4.19 -2.76
C PRO A 92 -22.84 -5.04 -3.19
N ASN A 93 -23.08 -6.33 -3.43
CA ASN A 93 -22.03 -7.26 -3.82
C ASN A 93 -21.24 -6.72 -5.02
N GLY A 94 -19.91 -6.75 -4.91
CA GLY A 94 -19.01 -6.32 -5.98
C GLY A 94 -18.65 -4.84 -5.99
N LYS A 95 -19.41 -3.95 -5.34
CA LYS A 95 -19.10 -2.51 -5.29
C LYS A 95 -17.72 -2.21 -4.70
N LEU A 96 -17.37 -2.89 -3.60
CA LEU A 96 -16.04 -2.75 -3.00
C LEU A 96 -14.92 -3.26 -3.94
N SER A 97 -15.19 -4.33 -4.70
CA SER A 97 -14.23 -4.85 -5.67
C SER A 97 -14.07 -3.91 -6.86
N MET A 98 -15.16 -3.27 -7.32
CA MET A 98 -15.12 -2.26 -8.38
C MET A 98 -14.30 -1.06 -7.93
N LEU A 99 -14.53 -0.55 -6.73
CA LEU A 99 -13.77 0.57 -6.17
C LEU A 99 -12.28 0.23 -6.11
N LYS A 100 -11.95 -0.96 -5.61
CA LYS A 100 -10.57 -1.45 -5.57
C LYS A 100 -9.94 -1.47 -6.95
N SER A 101 -10.61 -2.02 -7.95
CA SER A 101 -10.12 -2.08 -9.33
C SER A 101 -9.95 -0.69 -9.95
N ALA A 102 -10.84 0.24 -9.61
CA ALA A 102 -10.77 1.62 -10.09
C ALA A 102 -9.63 2.41 -9.43
N MET A 103 -9.27 2.11 -8.18
CA MET A 103 -8.16 2.77 -7.48
C MET A 103 -6.77 2.32 -7.95
N ILE A 104 -6.62 1.06 -8.37
CA ILE A 104 -5.31 0.46 -8.73
C ILE A 104 -4.51 1.30 -9.76
N PRO A 105 -5.10 1.77 -10.88
CA PRO A 105 -4.37 2.56 -11.88
C PRO A 105 -3.85 3.91 -11.37
N HIS A 106 -4.40 4.43 -10.27
CA HIS A 106 -4.05 5.73 -9.70
C HIS A 106 -3.05 5.62 -8.54
N MET A 107 -2.72 4.39 -8.13
CA MET A 107 -1.71 4.15 -7.11
C MET A 107 -0.33 4.56 -7.64
N LYS A 108 0.26 5.54 -6.97
CA LYS A 108 1.66 5.94 -7.11
C LYS A 108 2.47 5.27 -6.01
N CYS A 109 3.71 4.92 -6.33
CA CYS A 109 4.62 4.22 -5.44
C CYS A 109 5.93 5.03 -5.35
N VAL A 110 6.19 5.77 -4.26
CA VAL A 110 7.42 6.60 -4.08
C VAL A 110 7.93 6.55 -2.64
N GLY A 111 9.25 6.66 -2.45
CA GLY A 111 9.98 6.65 -1.17
C GLY A 111 9.77 5.44 -0.24
N PHE A 112 8.57 5.32 0.34
CA PHE A 112 8.27 4.46 1.49
C PHE A 112 6.85 3.85 1.47
N GLY A 113 6.04 4.06 0.43
CA GLY A 113 4.70 3.51 0.41
C GLY A 113 3.86 3.84 -0.83
N ALA A 114 2.67 3.23 -0.88
CA ALA A 114 1.67 3.45 -1.90
C ALA A 114 0.75 4.60 -1.48
N PHE A 115 0.40 5.45 -2.44
CA PHE A 115 -0.51 6.56 -2.23
C PHE A 115 -1.20 6.95 -3.53
N MET A 116 -2.29 7.70 -3.44
CA MET A 116 -2.88 8.42 -4.56
C MET A 116 -3.28 9.82 -4.13
N GLU A 117 -3.68 10.65 -5.08
CA GLU A 117 -4.25 11.98 -4.79
C GLU A 117 -5.58 11.83 -4.05
N ASP A 118 -5.78 12.59 -2.97
CA ASP A 118 -7.00 12.50 -2.14
C ASP A 118 -8.25 12.86 -2.94
N ASP A 119 -8.18 13.89 -3.79
CA ASP A 119 -9.29 14.31 -4.64
C ASP A 119 -9.72 13.21 -5.62
N GLU A 120 -8.75 12.47 -6.17
CA GLU A 120 -9.02 11.35 -7.07
C GLU A 120 -9.65 10.17 -6.32
N PHE A 121 -9.24 9.94 -5.07
CA PHE A 121 -9.88 8.94 -4.21
C PHE A 121 -11.34 9.30 -3.96
N GLU A 122 -11.62 10.55 -3.58
CA GLU A 122 -12.98 11.03 -3.31
C GLU A 122 -13.87 10.90 -4.57
N ARG A 123 -13.34 11.25 -5.76
CA ARG A 123 -14.04 11.07 -7.04
C ARG A 123 -14.43 9.61 -7.30
N LEU A 124 -13.48 8.69 -7.15
CA LEU A 124 -13.72 7.25 -7.37
C LEU A 124 -14.69 6.66 -6.34
N LEU A 125 -14.62 7.14 -5.11
CA LEU A 125 -15.51 6.74 -4.02
C LEU A 125 -16.95 7.12 -4.33
N ASP A 126 -17.18 8.36 -4.77
CA ASP A 126 -18.51 8.85 -5.16
C ASP A 126 -19.06 8.11 -6.38
N GLU A 127 -18.28 7.95 -7.44
CA GLU A 127 -18.71 7.22 -8.65
C GLU A 127 -19.08 5.77 -8.38
N THR A 128 -18.41 5.14 -7.39
CA THR A 128 -18.62 3.73 -7.10
C THR A 128 -19.67 3.51 -6.03
N LEU A 129 -19.69 4.28 -4.94
CA LEU A 129 -20.49 3.96 -3.74
C LEU A 129 -21.71 4.88 -3.52
N GLN A 130 -21.99 5.82 -4.41
CA GLN A 130 -23.32 6.47 -4.48
C GLN A 130 -24.41 5.51 -4.99
#